data_AF-A0A8D8SL25-F1
#
_entry.id   AF-A0A8D8SL25-F1
#
_cell.length_a   1.000
_cell.length_b   1.000
_cell.length_c   1.000
_cell.angle_alpha   90.00
_cell.angle_beta   90.00
_cell.angle_gamma   90.00
#
_symmetry.space_group_name_H-M   'P 1'
#
loop_
_entity.id
_entity.type
_entity.pdbx_description
1 polymer ?
#
loop_
_entity_poly.entity_id
_entity_poly.type
_entity_poly.pdbx_seq_one_letter_code
_entity_poly.pdbx_strand_id
1 'polypeptide(L)'
;MPKCEDNEVSVSSQEVCKLLSGPCRIVAQELSSEFNCQNGTGTKSSRSCKNEGRDLKFNSTGQCKPPLVYTEVGASFYPGVEGCGLQCSDPLYTQEEHRILENTIFGLA
;
A
#
# COMPACT_ATOMS: atom_id res chain seq x y z
N MET A 1 0.27 -12.37 -13.37
CA MET A 1 0.06 -12.85 -14.75
C MET A 1 -1.20 -13.72 -14.75
N PRO A 2 -2.25 -13.38 -15.53
CA PRO A 2 -3.48 -14.18 -15.57
C PRO A 2 -3.26 -15.49 -16.33
N LYS A 3 -4.07 -16.52 -16.05
CA LYS A 3 -4.10 -17.75 -16.84
C LYS A 3 -4.82 -17.50 -18.17
N CYS A 4 -4.31 -18.09 -19.25
CA CYS A 4 -4.89 -18.05 -20.59
C CYS A 4 -5.07 -19.49 -21.08
N GLU A 5 -6.30 -19.90 -21.33
CA GLU A 5 -6.66 -21.23 -21.84
C GLU A 5 -7.64 -21.05 -23.02
N ASP A 6 -7.46 -21.80 -24.10
CA ASP A 6 -8.35 -21.80 -25.28
C ASP A 6 -8.69 -20.41 -25.87
N ASN A 7 -7.68 -19.53 -25.93
CA ASN A 7 -7.82 -18.12 -26.35
C ASN A 7 -8.70 -17.24 -25.42
N GLU A 8 -9.04 -17.72 -24.22
CA GLU A 8 -9.74 -16.95 -23.19
C GLU A 8 -8.81 -16.66 -22.00
N VAL A 9 -8.82 -15.40 -21.56
CA VAL A 9 -8.03 -14.93 -20.42
C VAL A 9 -8.91 -14.90 -19.17
N SER A 10 -8.45 -15.54 -18.11
CA SER A 10 -9.10 -15.49 -16.80
C SER A 10 -9.06 -14.07 -16.22
N VAL A 11 -10.23 -13.53 -15.88
CA VAL A 11 -10.37 -12.22 -15.25
C VAL A 11 -10.65 -12.35 -13.75
N SER A 12 -10.03 -11.48 -12.95
CA SER A 12 -10.24 -11.44 -11.51
C SER A 12 -11.66 -10.98 -11.15
N SER A 13 -12.22 -11.53 -10.07
CA SER A 13 -13.55 -11.12 -9.59
C SER A 13 -13.57 -9.68 -9.07
N GLN A 14 -14.77 -9.08 -9.07
CA GLN A 14 -14.99 -7.74 -8.54
C GLN A 14 -14.70 -7.64 -7.03
N GLU A 15 -14.86 -8.74 -6.28
CA GLU A 15 -14.57 -8.80 -4.84
C GLU A 15 -13.09 -8.58 -4.55
N VAL A 16 -12.21 -9.24 -5.31
CA VAL A 16 -10.75 -9.07 -5.17
C VAL A 16 -10.35 -7.64 -5.53
N CYS A 17 -10.94 -7.07 -6.58
CA CYS A 17 -10.69 -5.68 -6.97
C CYS A 17 -11.06 -4.70 -5.84
N LYS A 18 -12.25 -4.87 -5.24
CA LYS A 18 -12.71 -4.05 -4.12
C LYS A 18 -11.86 -4.23 -2.87
N LEU A 19 -11.42 -5.45 -2.57
CA LEU A 19 -10.55 -5.73 -1.43
C LEU A 19 -9.22 -4.95 -1.52
N LEU A 20 -8.66 -4.81 -2.71
CA LEU A 20 -7.42 -4.07 -2.93
C LEU A 20 -7.62 -2.54 -2.87
N SER A 21 -8.83 -2.04 -3.15
CA SER A 21 -9.09 -0.59 -3.22
C SER A 21 -8.88 0.18 -1.90
N GLY A 22 -8.98 -0.50 -0.75
CA GLY A 22 -8.69 0.07 0.57
C GLY A 22 -7.18 0.20 0.83
N PRO A 23 -6.47 -0.92 1.07
CA PRO A 23 -5.05 -0.90 1.44
C PRO A 23 -4.13 -0.35 0.35
N CYS A 24 -4.52 -0.44 -0.93
CA CYS A 24 -3.74 0.08 -2.06
C CYS A 24 -4.25 1.45 -2.56
N ARG A 25 -4.85 2.26 -1.69
CA ARG A 25 -5.43 3.56 -2.07
C ARG A 25 -4.46 4.53 -2.74
N ILE A 26 -3.18 4.52 -2.36
CA ILE A 26 -2.14 5.34 -3.02
C ILE A 26 -2.09 5.01 -4.50
N VAL A 27 -2.12 3.72 -4.82
CA VAL A 27 -2.07 3.25 -6.20
C VAL A 27 -3.38 3.62 -6.89
N ALA A 28 -4.53 3.51 -6.22
CA ALA A 28 -5.83 3.87 -6.79
C ALA A 28 -5.96 5.34 -7.18
N GLN A 29 -5.22 6.26 -6.53
CA GLN A 29 -5.17 7.67 -6.94
C GLN A 29 -4.36 7.89 -8.22
N GLU A 30 -3.34 7.07 -8.46
CA GLU A 30 -2.40 7.21 -9.58
C GLU A 30 -2.68 6.26 -10.75
N LEU A 31 -3.61 5.30 -10.58
CA LEU A 31 -3.89 4.27 -11.58
C LEU A 31 -4.72 4.77 -12.75
N SER A 32 -4.45 4.17 -13.91
CA SER A 32 -5.28 4.30 -15.10
C SER A 32 -6.70 3.78 -14.84
N SER A 33 -7.64 4.26 -15.65
CA SER A 33 -9.06 3.88 -15.59
C SER A 33 -9.32 2.37 -15.75
N GLU A 34 -8.33 1.61 -16.20
CA GLU A 34 -8.35 0.15 -16.38
C GLU A 34 -8.38 -0.62 -15.05
N PHE A 35 -7.89 -0.01 -13.97
CA PHE A 35 -7.94 -0.58 -12.63
C PHE A 35 -9.11 -0.06 -11.79
N ASN A 36 -10.00 0.74 -12.41
CA ASN A 36 -11.20 1.21 -11.74
C ASN A 36 -12.23 0.07 -11.63
N CYS A 37 -12.44 -0.41 -10.41
CA CYS A 37 -13.40 -1.48 -10.10
C CYS A 37 -14.88 -1.09 -10.30
N GLN A 38 -15.20 0.17 -10.65
CA GLN A 38 -16.58 0.64 -10.85
C GLN A 38 -17.20 0.23 -12.19
N ASN A 39 -16.43 0.24 -13.27
CA ASN A 39 -16.94 -0.04 -14.61
C ASN A 39 -16.30 -1.33 -15.08
N GLY A 40 -17.08 -2.41 -15.17
CA GLY A 40 -16.65 -3.78 -15.52
C GLY A 40 -16.09 -3.96 -16.94
N THR A 41 -15.31 -3.02 -17.46
CA THR A 41 -14.62 -3.11 -18.76
C THR A 41 -13.45 -4.10 -18.72
N GLY A 42 -12.86 -4.35 -17.54
CA GLY A 42 -11.80 -5.37 -17.33
C GLY A 42 -12.18 -6.54 -16.40
N THR A 43 -13.28 -6.43 -15.65
CA THR A 43 -13.72 -7.47 -14.70
C THR A 43 -15.15 -7.88 -15.04
N LYS A 44 -15.35 -9.09 -15.59
CA LYS A 44 -16.70 -9.62 -15.80
C LYS A 44 -17.35 -9.81 -14.43
N SER A 45 -18.46 -9.10 -14.20
CA SER A 45 -19.31 -9.16 -13.00
C SER A 45 -20.10 -10.48 -12.90
N SER A 46 -19.45 -11.62 -13.14
CA SER A 46 -20.02 -12.90 -12.75
C SER A 46 -19.65 -13.11 -11.28
N ARG A 47 -20.67 -13.25 -10.42
CA ARG A 47 -20.52 -13.65 -9.00
C ARG A 47 -19.88 -15.05 -8.85
N SER A 48 -19.46 -15.70 -9.94
CA SER A 48 -18.96 -17.07 -10.00
C SER A 48 -17.70 -17.24 -10.86
N CYS A 49 -16.87 -16.20 -11.02
CA CYS A 49 -15.51 -16.40 -11.56
C CYS A 49 -14.60 -16.98 -10.46
N LYS A 50 -13.99 -18.14 -10.73
CA LYS A 50 -13.01 -18.76 -9.82
C LYS A 50 -11.76 -17.88 -9.78
N ASN A 51 -11.46 -17.32 -8.60
CA ASN A 51 -10.25 -16.55 -8.39
C ASN A 51 -9.05 -17.51 -8.28
N GLU A 52 -8.45 -17.86 -9.42
CA GLU A 52 -7.28 -18.74 -9.49
C GLU A 52 -6.05 -18.20 -8.72
N GLY A 53 -6.01 -16.89 -8.44
CA GLY A 53 -4.99 -16.28 -7.58
C GLY A 53 -5.16 -16.57 -6.09
N ARG A 54 -6.32 -17.09 -5.64
CA ARG A 54 -6.57 -17.41 -4.22
C ARG A 54 -5.76 -18.62 -3.74
N ASP A 55 -5.38 -19.50 -4.65
CA ASP A 55 -4.53 -20.66 -4.36
C ASP A 55 -3.03 -20.29 -4.28
N LEU A 56 -2.67 -19.08 -4.71
CA LEU A 56 -1.31 -18.54 -4.61
C LEU A 56 -1.09 -17.96 -3.22
N LYS A 57 -0.07 -18.45 -2.52
CA LYS A 57 0.36 -17.89 -1.24
C LYS A 57 1.51 -16.92 -1.48
N PHE A 58 1.31 -15.68 -1.05
CA PHE A 58 2.37 -14.66 -1.07
C PHE A 58 3.08 -14.68 0.29
N ASN A 59 4.31 -15.21 0.32
CA ASN A 59 5.17 -15.19 1.50
C ASN A 59 6.10 -13.97 1.53
N SER A 60 6.02 -13.11 0.52
CA SER A 60 6.77 -11.85 0.49
C SER A 60 6.04 -10.82 1.35
N THR A 61 6.67 -10.39 2.44
CA THR A 61 6.25 -9.21 3.18
C THR A 61 6.84 -7.95 2.55
N GLY A 62 6.07 -6.86 2.57
CA GLY A 62 6.57 -5.54 2.19
C GLY A 62 7.58 -5.00 3.21
N GLN A 63 8.39 -4.03 2.79
CA GLN A 63 9.29 -3.29 3.67
C GLN A 63 8.99 -1.81 3.58
N CYS A 64 8.98 -1.11 4.72
CA CYS A 64 8.88 0.34 4.75
C CYS A 64 10.21 0.96 4.28
N LYS A 65 10.13 2.02 3.48
CA LYS A 65 11.30 2.79 3.05
C LYS A 65 11.47 4.01 3.96
N PRO A 66 12.71 4.42 4.30
CA PRO A 66 12.94 5.66 5.02
C PRO A 66 12.22 6.84 4.33
N PRO A 67 11.56 7.74 5.08
CA PRO A 67 11.55 7.88 6.55
C PRO A 67 10.50 7.02 7.28
N LEU A 68 9.80 6.13 6.59
CA LEU A 68 8.75 5.32 7.18
C LEU A 68 9.30 4.05 7.85
N VAL A 69 8.68 3.67 8.96
CA VAL A 69 9.01 2.48 9.76
C VAL A 69 7.78 1.59 9.90
N TYR A 70 7.99 0.28 10.04
CA TYR A 70 6.90 -0.68 10.23
C TYR A 70 6.17 -0.43 11.55
N THR A 71 4.85 -0.49 11.52
CA THR A 71 4.01 -0.40 12.71
C THR A 71 2.72 -1.19 12.50
N GLU A 72 2.21 -1.78 13.59
CA GLU A 72 0.91 -2.46 13.63
C GLU A 72 -0.20 -1.54 14.17
N VAL A 73 0.18 -0.37 14.71
CA VAL A 73 -0.75 0.58 15.30
C VAL A 73 -1.44 1.37 14.19
N GLY A 74 -2.69 1.03 13.89
CA GLY A 74 -3.46 1.66 12.80
C GLY A 74 -3.59 3.19 12.91
N ALA A 75 -3.63 3.74 14.14
CA ALA A 75 -3.66 5.18 14.36
C ALA A 75 -2.34 5.90 14.00
N SER A 76 -1.25 5.16 13.86
CA SER A 76 0.08 5.68 13.53
C SER A 76 0.45 5.47 12.06
N PHE A 77 -0.47 4.95 11.24
CA PHE A 77 -0.22 4.76 9.82
C PHE A 77 -0.04 6.10 9.11
N TYR A 78 0.98 6.18 8.26
CA TYR A 78 1.16 7.33 7.40
C TYR A 78 0.02 7.38 6.38
N PRO A 79 -0.57 8.55 6.07
CA PRO A 79 -1.70 8.65 5.17
C PRO A 79 -1.47 7.93 3.83
N GLY A 80 -2.26 6.89 3.58
CA GLY A 80 -2.20 6.07 2.37
C GLY A 80 -1.24 4.88 2.43
N VAL A 81 -0.28 4.84 3.37
CA VAL A 81 0.68 3.73 3.50
C VAL A 81 0.29 2.88 4.71
N GLU A 82 -0.56 1.88 4.50
CA GLU A 82 -0.92 0.95 5.57
C GLU A 82 0.28 0.08 6.00
N GLY A 83 0.39 -0.16 7.31
CA GLY A 83 1.48 -0.94 7.91
C GLY A 83 2.80 -0.19 8.10
N CYS A 84 2.90 1.06 7.63
CA CYS A 84 4.05 1.92 7.87
C CYS A 84 3.62 3.25 8.52
N GLY A 85 4.41 3.72 9.47
CA GLY A 85 4.24 5.01 10.14
C GLY A 85 5.47 5.89 9.96
N LEU A 86 5.33 7.18 10.28
CA LEU A 86 6.48 8.08 10.32
C LEU A 86 7.36 7.70 11.52
N GLN A 87 8.68 7.71 11.33
CA GLN A 87 9.61 7.58 12.45
C GLN A 87 9.44 8.72 13.47
N CYS A 88 9.85 8.48 14.72
CA CYS A 88 9.73 9.47 15.80
C CYS A 88 10.62 10.70 15.57
N SER A 89 11.85 10.49 15.07
CA SER A 89 12.77 11.58 14.77
C SER A 89 12.29 12.33 13.53
N ASP A 90 12.16 13.65 13.61
CA ASP A 90 11.80 14.47 12.46
C ASP A 90 12.75 14.17 11.28
N PRO A 91 12.24 13.66 10.15
CA PRO A 91 13.07 13.30 9.01
C PRO A 91 13.61 14.50 8.24
N LEU A 92 13.15 15.72 8.51
CA LEU A 92 13.64 16.95 7.89
C LEU A 92 14.95 17.43 8.49
N TYR A 93 15.29 16.97 9.70
CA TYR A 93 16.51 17.35 10.40
C TYR A 93 17.45 16.18 10.55
N THR A 94 18.74 16.47 10.44
CA THR A 94 19.80 15.55 10.82
C THR A 94 19.91 15.44 12.35
N GLN A 95 20.59 14.39 12.81
CA GLN A 95 20.78 14.19 14.24
C GLN A 95 21.64 15.29 14.87
N GLU A 96 22.57 15.85 14.11
CA GLU A 96 23.40 17.00 14.49
C GLU A 96 22.55 18.26 14.69
N GLU A 97 21.61 18.53 13.77
CA GLU A 97 20.70 19.67 13.88
C GLU A 97 19.77 19.54 15.08
N HIS A 98 19.26 18.33 15.37
CA HIS A 98 18.54 18.07 16.60
C HIS A 98 19.38 18.38 17.85
N ARG A 99 20.64 17.95 17.91
CA ARG A 99 21.53 18.28 19.05
C ARG A 99 21.76 19.77 19.21
N ILE A 100 21.91 20.51 18.11
CA ILE A 100 22.07 21.97 18.17
C ILE A 100 20.81 22.62 18.75
N LEU A 101 19.63 22.19 18.30
CA LEU A 101 18.35 22.68 18.83
C LEU A 101 18.20 22.35 20.31
N GLU A 102 18.47 21.11 20.71
CA GLU A 102 18.46 20.68 22.12
C GLU A 102 19.40 21.53 22.97
N ASN A 103 20.65 21.71 22.55
CA ASN A 103 21.62 22.54 23.27
C ASN A 103 21.16 24.01 23.37
N THR A 104 20.56 24.54 22.30
CA THR A 104 20.03 25.90 22.27
C THR A 104 18.86 26.07 23.24
N ILE A 105 17.94 25.09 23.29
CA ILE A 105 16.78 25.11 24.18
C ILE A 105 17.21 24.99 25.66
N PHE A 106 18.16 24.09 25.95
CA PHE A 106 18.61 23.81 27.31
C PHE A 106 19.75 24.71 27.80
N GLY A 107 20.24 25.65 26.97
CA GLY A 107 21.30 26.59 27.34
C GLY A 107 22.64 25.91 27.63
N LEU A 108 22.85 24.68 27.13
CA LEU A 108 24.11 23.96 27.20
C LEU A 108 24.97 24.40 26.01
N ALA A 109 25.46 25.64 26.05
CA ALA A 109 26.46 26.17 25.14
C ALA A 109 27.87 25.82 25.63
#